data_AF-X1JRI4-F1
#
_entry.id   AF-X1JRI4-F1
#
_cell.length_a   1.000
_cell.length_b   1.000
_cell.length_c   1.000
_cell.angle_alpha   90.00
_cell.angle_beta   90.00
_cell.angle_gamma   90.00
#
_symmetry.space_group_name_H-M   'P 1'
#
loop_
_entity.id
_entity.type
_entity.pdbx_description
1 polymer ?
#
loop_
_entity_poly.entity_id
_entity_poly.type
_entity_poly.pdbx_seq_one_letter_code
_entity_poly.pdbx_strand_id
1 'polypeptide(L)' 'MWNAIKARIINQQRKSKAYVIGERHYDIGNDLYKNMLDKRLNYSCGYWKNTKTLDEAQEVKLDLICKKLKLEP' A
#
# COMPACT_ATOMS: atom_id res chain seq x y z
N MET A 1 30.60 -3.60 -6.07
CA MET A 1 31.34 -2.58 -5.26
C MET A 1 30.70 -1.18 -5.33
N TRP A 2 30.39 -0.65 -6.53
CA TRP A 2 29.78 0.68 -6.71
C TRP A 2 28.48 0.91 -5.92
N ASN A 3 27.53 -0.02 -5.98
CA ASN A 3 26.25 0.11 -5.24
C ASN A 3 26.44 0.20 -3.72
N ALA A 4 27.42 -0.51 -3.16
CA ALA A 4 27.74 -0.47 -1.73
C ALA A 4 28.35 0.88 -1.32
N ILE A 5 29.26 1.42 -2.14
CA ILE A 5 29.85 2.75 -1.93
C ILE A 5 28.75 3.82 -2.02
N LYS A 6 27.91 3.76 -3.05
CA LYS A 6 26.78 4.68 -3.26
C LYS A 6 25.77 4.63 -2.11
N ALA A 7 25.46 3.46 -1.56
CA ALA A 7 24.55 3.31 -0.43
C ALA A 7 25.10 3.91 0.88
N ARG A 8 26.42 3.86 1.08
CA ARG A 8 27.08 4.43 2.27
C ARG A 8 27.24 5.95 2.21
N ILE A 9 27.42 6.52 1.01
CA ILE A 9 27.71 7.95 0.82
C ILE A 9 26.44 8.76 0.49
N ILE A 10 25.45 8.14 -0.17
CA ILE A 10 24.24 8.82 -0.64
C ILE A 10 23.00 8.23 0.05
N ASN A 11 22.39 9.01 0.94
CA ASN A 11 21.06 8.69 1.45
C ASN A 11 20.02 8.74 0.30
N GLN A 12 19.42 7.60 -0.03
CA GLN A 12 18.36 7.50 -1.05
C GLN A 12 16.97 7.91 -0.53
N GLN A 13 16.78 7.96 0.80
CA GLN A 13 15.53 8.31 1.49
C GLN A 13 15.38 9.82 1.73
N ARG A 14 16.01 10.67 0.90
CA ARG A 14 15.87 12.13 1.00
C ARG A 14 14.48 12.58 0.56
N LYS A 15 13.87 13.53 1.28
CA LYS A 15 12.51 14.05 0.98
C LYS A 15 12.36 14.56 -0.45
N SER A 16 13.39 15.15 -1.04
CA SER A 16 13.37 15.63 -2.44
C SER A 16 13.12 14.53 -3.47
N LYS A 17 13.29 13.25 -3.11
CA LYS A 17 12.99 12.10 -3.99
C LYS A 17 11.62 11.49 -3.73
N ALA A 18 10.88 11.92 -2.72
CA ALA A 18 9.62 11.31 -2.32
C ALA A 18 8.62 11.22 -3.48
N TYR A 19 8.53 12.28 -4.30
CA TYR A 19 7.66 12.31 -5.48
C TYR A 19 8.02 11.21 -6.50
N VAL A 20 9.27 11.18 -6.96
CA VAL A 20 9.77 10.19 -7.94
C VAL A 20 9.67 8.76 -7.40
N ILE A 21 9.86 8.57 -6.09
CA ILE A 21 9.69 7.26 -5.44
C ILE A 21 8.22 6.84 -5.42
N GLY A 22 7.32 7.78 -5.12
CA GLY A 22 5.87 7.56 -5.16
C GLY A 22 5.40 7.17 -6.55
N GLU A 23 5.76 7.94 -7.57
CA GLU A 23 5.45 7.65 -8.98
C GLU A 23 5.95 6.26 -9.38
N ARG A 24 7.23 5.95 -9.10
CA ARG A 24 7.78 4.62 -9.40
C ARG A 24 7.15 3.47 -8.63
N HIS A 25 6.50 3.72 -7.50
CA HIS A 25 5.90 2.68 -6.68
C HIS A 25 4.40 2.50 -6.93
N TYR A 26 3.69 3.57 -7.28
CA TYR A 26 2.23 3.59 -7.44
C TYR A 26 1.78 3.75 -8.91
N ASP A 27 2.62 4.33 -9.78
CA ASP A 27 2.28 4.62 -11.19
C ASP A 27 2.92 3.62 -12.17
N ILE A 28 3.04 2.35 -11.78
CA ILE A 28 3.55 1.26 -12.63
C ILE A 28 2.45 0.72 -13.58
N GLY A 29 1.18 1.02 -13.27
CA GLY A 29 0.01 0.62 -14.07
C GLY A 29 -0.95 -0.32 -13.33
N ASN A 30 -2.25 -0.22 -13.67
CA ASN A 30 -3.32 -0.90 -12.94
C ASN A 30 -3.41 -2.41 -13.17
N ASP A 31 -2.82 -2.94 -14.24
CA ASP A 31 -2.91 -4.38 -14.55
C ASP A 31 -2.16 -5.21 -13.50
N LEU A 32 -1.02 -4.72 -13.01
CA LEU A 32 -0.31 -5.37 -11.91
C LEU A 32 -1.17 -5.39 -10.63
N TYR A 33 -1.73 -4.24 -10.25
CA TYR A 33 -2.52 -4.13 -9.02
C TYR A 33 -3.80 -4.94 -9.05
N LYS A 34 -4.50 -5.00 -10.20
CA LYS A 34 -5.70 -5.83 -10.37
C LYS A 34 -5.42 -7.32 -10.21
N ASN A 35 -4.23 -7.78 -10.57
CA ASN A 35 -3.83 -9.19 -10.42
C ASN A 35 -3.35 -9.53 -9.00
N MET A 36 -2.99 -8.54 -8.18
CA MET A 36 -2.37 -8.74 -6.87
C MET A 36 -3.26 -8.34 -5.68
N LEU A 37 -4.12 -7.33 -5.84
CA LEU A 37 -4.91 -6.72 -4.78
C LEU A 37 -6.37 -7.21 -4.80
N ASP A 38 -7.15 -6.79 -3.80
CA ASP A 38 -8.59 -6.99 -3.79
C ASP A 38 -9.30 -6.19 -4.89
N LYS A 39 -10.58 -6.46 -5.10
CA LYS A 39 -11.45 -5.82 -6.10
C LYS A 39 -11.51 -4.29 -6.00
N ARG A 40 -11.22 -3.69 -4.83
CA ARG A 40 -11.22 -2.24 -4.63
C ARG A 40 -9.81 -1.63 -4.69
N LEU A 41 -8.79 -2.42 -5.05
CA LEU A 41 -7.38 -2.02 -5.13
C LEU A 41 -6.84 -1.42 -3.82
N ASN A 42 -7.28 -1.93 -2.66
CA ASN A 42 -6.75 -1.49 -1.37
C ASN A 42 -5.31 -1.97 -1.21
N TYR A 43 -4.34 -1.08 -1.45
CA TYR A 43 -2.93 -1.39 -1.22
C TYR A 43 -2.50 -1.08 0.22
N SER A 44 -3.09 -1.81 1.17
CA SER A 44 -2.76 -1.74 2.61
C SER A 44 -3.04 -3.09 3.28
N CYS A 45 -2.72 -3.24 4.57
CA CYS A 45 -2.98 -4.49 5.30
C CYS A 45 -4.47 -4.88 5.26
N GLY A 46 -4.77 -6.18 5.17
CA GLY A 46 -6.13 -6.71 5.39
C GLY A 46 -6.36 -7.03 6.87
N TYR A 47 -7.62 -6.99 7.32
CA TYR A 47 -8.00 -7.36 8.68
C TYR A 47 -8.81 -8.67 8.69
N TRP A 48 -8.18 -9.75 9.15
CA TRP A 48 -8.65 -11.12 9.00
C TRP A 48 -9.52 -11.60 10.16
N LYS A 49 -10.66 -10.95 10.37
CA LYS A 49 -11.63 -11.36 11.41
C LYS A 49 -12.79 -12.12 10.78
N ASN A 50 -12.79 -13.45 10.95
CA ASN A 50 -13.81 -14.36 10.41
C ASN A 50 -13.94 -14.31 8.87
N THR A 51 -12.84 -14.05 8.17
CA THR A 51 -12.78 -13.97 6.71
C THR A 51 -11.88 -15.06 6.13
N LYS A 52 -12.12 -15.43 4.88
CA LYS A 52 -11.32 -16.44 4.15
C LYS A 52 -10.68 -15.89 2.89
N THR A 53 -11.15 -14.75 2.39
CA THR A 53 -10.62 -14.12 1.16
C THR A 53 -9.99 -12.76 1.45
N LEU A 54 -9.11 -12.31 0.54
CA LEU A 54 -8.52 -10.98 0.61
C LEU A 54 -9.60 -9.89 0.48
N ASP A 55 -10.57 -10.06 -0.41
CA ASP A 55 -11.69 -9.13 -0.58
C ASP A 55 -12.46 -8.93 0.72
N GLU A 56 -12.85 -10.02 1.38
CA GLU A 56 -13.54 -9.98 2.68
C GLU A 56 -12.67 -9.31 3.75
N ALA A 57 -11.38 -9.67 3.84
CA ALA A 57 -10.47 -9.08 4.83
C ALA A 57 -10.28 -7.57 4.64
N GLN A 58 -10.35 -7.08 3.40
CA GLN A 58 -10.28 -5.65 3.10
C GLN A 58 -11.60 -4.94 3.45
N GLU A 59 -12.76 -5.55 3.22
CA GLU A 59 -14.05 -4.99 3.60
C GLU A 59 -14.21 -4.89 5.12
N VAL A 60 -13.88 -5.95 5.85
CA VAL A 60 -13.94 -5.95 7.33
C VAL A 60 -12.97 -4.93 7.93
N LYS A 61 -11.82 -4.70 7.30
CA LYS A 61 -10.90 -3.61 7.68
C LYS A 61 -11.55 -2.24 7.50
N LEU A 62 -12.20 -1.98 6.37
CA LEU A 62 -12.84 -0.70 6.09
C LEU A 62 -13.99 -0.41 7.06
N ASP A 63 -14.83 -1.41 7.34
CA ASP A 63 -15.88 -1.34 8.36
C ASP A 63 -15.29 -1.02 9.76
N LEU A 64 -14.19 -1.68 10.14
CA LEU A 64 -13.50 -1.38 11.40
C LEU A 64 -13.02 0.08 11.47
N ILE A 65 -12.49 0.63 10.37
CA ILE A 65 -12.07 2.03 10.29
C ILE A 65 -13.27 2.95 10.48
N CYS A 66 -14.37 2.72 9.76
CA CYS A 66 -15.60 3.52 9.90
C CYS A 66 -16.13 3.51 11.34
N LYS A 67 -16.16 2.33 11.99
CA LYS A 67 -16.57 2.18 13.40
C LYS A 67 -15.67 2.94 14.37
N LYS A 68 -14.34 2.88 14.16
CA LYS A 68 -13.37 3.63 14.98
C LYS A 68 -13.51 5.13 14.82
N LEU A 69 -13.86 5.59 13.61
CA LEU A 69 -14.11 6.98 13.30
C LEU A 69 -15.53 7.43 13.68
N LYS A 70 -16.41 6.51 14.09
CA LYS A 70 -17.83 6.77 14.40
C LYS A 70 -18.57 7.45 13.24
N LEU A 71 -18.34 6.97 12.02
CA LEU A 71 -19.06 7.47 10.85
C LEU A 71 -20.51 7.00 10.87
N GLU A 72 -21.43 7.90 10.56
CA GLU A 72 -22.87 7.65 10.39
C GLU A 72 -23.27 7.99 8.94
N PRO A 73 -24.39 7.43 8.42
CA PRO A 73 -24.87 7.67 7.05
C PRO A 73 -25.13 9.14 6.70
#